data_AF-A0A1I5YW69-F1
#
_entry.id   AF-A0A1I5YW69-F1
#
_cell.length_a   1.000
_cell.length_b   1.000
_cell.length_c   1.000
_cell.angle_alpha   90.00
_cell.angle_beta   90.00
_cell.angle_gamma   90.00
#
_symmetry.space_group_name_H-M   'P 1'
#
loop_
_entity.id
_entity.type
_entity.pdbx_description
1 polymer ?
#
loop_
_entity_poly.entity_id
_entity_poly.type
_entity_poly.pdbx_seq_one_letter_code
_entity_poly.pdbx_strand_id
1 'polypeptide(L)'
;MNSESSVLEIPSNFRYRDVFLKGKPKHDKTDSFSIKHPAMDLRRRAKIFSPFDALKGFSDELAKSEQVNEDYFADNGYKDIEEYP
;
A
#
# COMPACT_ATOMS: atom_id res chain seq x y z
N MET A 1 21.01 17.63 -3.68
CA MET A 1 20.89 16.51 -2.74
C MET A 1 19.81 16.87 -1.74
N ASN A 2 18.55 16.59 -2.06
CA ASN A 2 17.42 16.98 -1.22
C ASN A 2 17.17 15.87 -0.21
N SER A 3 17.77 15.97 0.98
CA SER A 3 17.33 15.21 2.13
C SER A 3 16.25 16.02 2.84
N GLU A 4 15.01 15.90 2.37
CA GLU A 4 13.87 16.29 3.19
C GLU A 4 13.87 15.36 4.41
N SER A 5 14.44 15.85 5.51
CA SER A 5 14.22 15.26 6.82
C SER A 5 12.74 15.46 7.14
N SER A 6 11.91 14.45 6.88
CA SER A 6 10.61 14.34 7.52
C SER A 6 10.86 14.18 9.02
N VAL A 7 11.06 15.30 9.72
CA VAL A 7 11.17 15.32 11.17
C VAL A 7 9.78 15.00 11.68
N LEU A 8 9.51 13.72 11.89
CA LEU A 8 8.34 13.28 12.65
C LEU A 8 8.46 13.93 14.02
N GLU A 9 7.62 14.92 14.29
CA GLU A 9 7.58 15.60 15.59
C GLU A 9 7.20 14.57 16.67
N ILE A 10 8.18 14.14 17.46
CA ILE A 10 7.95 13.15 18.51
C ILE A 10 7.20 13.84 19.64
N PRO A 11 5.98 13.38 20.02
CA PRO A 11 5.22 13.95 21.12
C PRO A 11 6.04 14.01 22.41
N SER A 12 5.83 15.06 23.23
CA SER A 12 6.57 15.27 24.47
C SER A 12 6.36 14.14 25.49
N ASN A 13 5.19 13.50 25.46
CA ASN A 13 4.82 12.38 26.35
C ASN A 13 5.11 10.98 25.74
N PHE A 14 5.93 10.89 24.70
CA PHE A 14 6.21 9.61 24.05
C PHE A 14 7.06 8.70 24.95
N ARG A 15 6.43 7.64 25.48
CA ARG A 15 7.01 6.69 26.46
C ARG A 15 8.33 6.03 26.04
N TYR A 16 8.62 5.97 24.74
CA TYR A 16 9.82 5.31 24.20
C TYR A 16 10.78 6.28 23.51
N ARG A 17 10.76 7.57 23.88
CA ARG A 17 11.57 8.62 23.25
C ARG A 17 13.05 8.23 23.18
N ASP A 18 13.60 7.74 24.28
CA ASP A 18 15.01 7.34 24.36
C ASP A 18 15.35 6.19 23.41
N VAL A 19 14.43 5.23 23.21
CA VAL A 19 14.63 4.11 22.29
C VAL A 19 14.51 4.58 20.85
N PHE A 20 13.55 5.46 20.55
CA PHE A 20 13.37 6.04 19.22
C PHE A 20 14.60 6.84 18.78
N LEU A 21 15.17 7.64 19.69
CA LEU A 21 16.37 8.44 19.42
C LEU A 21 17.62 7.57 19.15
N LYS A 22 17.68 6.33 19.65
CA LYS A 22 18.75 5.38 19.32
C LYS A 22 18.71 4.91 17.86
N GLY A 23 17.58 5.08 17.17
CA GLY A 23 17.42 4.72 15.77
C GLY A 23 17.28 3.21 15.52
N LYS A 24 17.33 2.83 14.24
CA LYS A 24 17.23 1.41 13.83
C LYS A 24 18.53 0.66 14.20
N PRO A 25 18.44 -0.58 14.70
CA PRO A 25 19.61 -1.44 14.88
C PRO A 25 20.42 -1.55 13.58
N LYS A 26 21.73 -1.33 13.67
CA LYS A 26 22.67 -1.52 12.56
C LYS A 26 23.38 -2.85 12.77
N HIS A 27 23.21 -3.77 11.81
CA HIS A 27 23.89 -5.06 11.82
C HIS A 27 24.94 -5.11 10.72
N ASP A 28 26.11 -5.65 11.04
CA ASP A 28 27.13 -5.97 10.05
C ASP A 28 26.79 -7.28 9.35
N LYS A 29 27.31 -7.46 8.12
CA LYS A 29 27.04 -8.66 7.30
C LYS A 29 27.51 -9.96 7.97
N THR A 30 28.46 -9.87 8.89
CA THR A 30 29.07 -11.00 9.60
C THR A 30 28.56 -11.16 11.03
N ASP A 31 27.63 -10.31 11.48
CA ASP A 31 27.02 -10.45 12.80
C ASP A 31 26.09 -11.68 12.84
N SER A 32 25.92 -12.25 14.04
CA SER A 32 25.10 -13.44 14.28
C SER A 32 23.66 -13.27 13.78
N PHE A 33 23.10 -12.07 13.89
CA PHE A 33 21.75 -11.77 13.39
C PHE A 33 21.67 -11.91 11.86
N SER A 34 22.59 -11.27 11.14
CA SER A 34 22.64 -11.28 9.67
C SER A 34 22.86 -12.69 9.10
N ILE A 35 23.65 -13.51 9.80
CA ILE A 35 23.92 -14.91 9.40
C ILE A 35 22.66 -15.76 9.55
N LYS A 36 21.90 -15.59 10.63
CA LYS A 36 20.66 -16.35 10.89
C LYS A 36 19.49 -15.86 10.03
N HIS A 37 19.49 -14.58 9.67
CA HIS A 37 18.41 -13.92 8.94
C HIS A 37 18.94 -13.22 7.68
N PRO A 38 19.39 -13.99 6.67
CA PRO A 38 19.89 -13.41 5.44
C PRO A 38 18.78 -12.65 4.69
N ALA A 39 19.17 -11.56 4.03
CA ALA A 39 18.24 -10.79 3.21
C ALA A 39 17.71 -11.63 2.04
N MET A 40 16.43 -11.48 1.73
CA MET A 40 15.81 -12.17 0.59
C MET A 40 16.22 -11.51 -0.74
N ASP A 41 16.63 -12.32 -1.71
CA ASP A 41 16.95 -11.86 -3.07
C ASP A 41 15.77 -11.14 -3.74
N LEU A 42 16.07 -10.10 -4.52
CA LEU A 42 15.07 -9.31 -5.25
C LEU A 42 14.17 -10.18 -6.15
N ARG A 43 14.74 -11.18 -6.82
CA ARG A 43 13.97 -12.08 -7.70
C ARG A 43 12.93 -12.90 -6.94
N ARG A 44 13.27 -13.37 -5.73
CA ARG A 44 12.36 -14.12 -4.87
C ARG A 44 11.28 -13.19 -4.32
N ARG A 45 11.67 -11.97 -3.94
CA ARG A 45 10.76 -10.94 -3.46
C ARG A 45 9.77 -10.52 -4.57
N ALA A 46 10.21 -10.36 -5.81
CA ALA A 46 9.36 -10.03 -6.95
C ALA A 46 8.24 -11.07 -7.17
N LYS A 47 8.51 -12.37 -6.94
CA LYS A 47 7.49 -13.42 -7.02
C LYS A 47 6.35 -13.24 -6.01
N ILE A 48 6.62 -12.68 -4.83
CA ILE A 48 5.59 -12.39 -3.82
C ILE A 48 4.63 -11.31 -4.33
N PHE A 49 5.14 -10.34 -5.07
CA PHE A 49 4.36 -9.21 -5.59
C PHE A 49 3.79 -9.46 -7.00
N SER A 50 4.28 -10.48 -7.70
CA SER A 50 3.86 -10.82 -9.06
C SER A 50 2.34 -10.99 -9.22
N PRO A 51 1.59 -11.59 -8.27
CA PRO A 51 0.13 -11.70 -8.40
C PRO A 51 -0.58 -10.35 -8.30
N PHE A 52 -0.03 -9.41 -7.53
CA PHE A 52 -0.63 -8.08 -7.34
C PHE A 52 -0.35 -7.15 -8.52
N ASP A 53 0.71 -7.40 -9.28
CA ASP A 53 1.00 -6.64 -10.50
C ASP A 53 -0.10 -6.83 -11.56
N ALA A 54 -0.77 -7.98 -11.56
CA ALA A 54 -1.95 -8.24 -12.40
C ALA A 54 -3.18 -7.41 -12.00
N LEU A 55 -3.20 -6.82 -10.79
CA LEU A 55 -4.27 -5.93 -10.34
C LEU A 55 -4.04 -4.47 -10.74
N LYS A 56 -2.90 -4.16 -11.37
CA LYS A 56 -2.61 -2.80 -11.82
C LYS A 56 -3.58 -2.42 -12.94
N GLY A 57 -4.30 -1.30 -12.76
CA GLY A 57 -5.31 -0.83 -13.71
C GLY A 57 -6.69 -1.48 -13.53
N PHE A 58 -6.85 -2.44 -12.60
CA PHE A 58 -8.14 -3.05 -12.31
C PHE A 58 -9.17 -2.04 -11.79
N SER A 59 -8.73 -1.06 -10.99
CA SER A 59 -9.59 0.06 -10.54
C SER A 59 -10.12 0.89 -11.70
N ASP A 60 -9.29 1.13 -12.70
CA ASP A 60 -9.61 1.99 -13.84
C ASP A 60 -10.56 1.25 -14.79
N GLU A 61 -10.39 -0.06 -14.94
CA GLU A 61 -11.31 -0.94 -15.68
C GLU A 61 -12.69 -0.99 -15.01
N LEU A 62 -12.74 -1.13 -13.68
CA LEU A 62 -13.99 -1.10 -12.92
C LEU A 62 -14.74 0.21 -13.11
N ALA A 63 -14.06 1.35 -12.95
CA ALA A 63 -14.66 2.67 -13.12
C ALA A 63 -15.23 2.87 -14.54
N LYS A 64 -14.53 2.40 -15.58
CA LYS A 64 -15.03 2.44 -16.96
C LYS A 64 -16.29 1.59 -17.12
N SER A 65 -16.31 0.38 -16.57
CA SER A 65 -17.46 -0.53 -16.67
C SER A 65 -18.69 0.00 -15.94
N GLU A 66 -18.48 0.64 -14.78
CA GLU A 66 -19.53 1.29 -14.00
C GLU A 66 -20.12 2.46 -14.79
N GLN A 67 -19.26 3.31 -15.37
CA GLN A 67 -19.72 4.44 -16.15
C GLN A 67 -20.51 4.02 -17.40
N VAL A 68 -20.09 2.97 -18.12
CA VAL A 68 -20.86 2.43 -19.26
C VAL A 68 -22.23 1.91 -18.85
N ASN A 69 -22.32 1.27 -17.67
CA ASN A 69 -23.62 0.82 -17.15
C ASN A 69 -24.52 2.00 -16.81
N GLU A 70 -24.00 3.01 -16.09
CA GLU A 70 -24.76 4.23 -15.76
C GLU A 70 -25.26 4.93 -17.03
N ASP A 71 -24.40 5.10 -18.03
CA ASP A 71 -24.77 5.71 -19.32
C ASP A 71 -25.86 4.88 -20.02
N TYR A 72 -25.76 3.55 -20.01
CA TYR A 72 -26.77 2.65 -20.56
C TYR A 72 -28.12 2.78 -19.83
N PHE A 73 -28.13 2.90 -18.50
CA PHE A 73 -29.36 3.08 -17.73
C PHE A 73 -29.98 4.48 -17.95
N ALA A 74 -29.15 5.51 -18.09
CA ALA A 74 -29.59 6.87 -18.38
C ALA A 74 -30.23 7.00 -19.77
N ASP A 75 -29.62 6.40 -20.81
CA ASP A 75 -30.11 6.48 -22.19
C ASP A 75 -31.37 5.64 -22.43
N ASN A 76 -31.51 4.50 -21.74
CA ASN A 76 -32.65 3.60 -21.91
C ASN A 76 -33.88 3.96 -21.04
N GLY A 77 -33.89 5.14 -20.40
CA GLY A 77 -35.05 5.66 -19.70
C GLY A 77 -35.51 4.76 -18.55
N TYR A 78 -34.57 4.35 -17.70
CA TYR A 78 -34.85 3.57 -16.50
C TYR A 78 -35.92 4.27 -15.66
N LYS A 79 -37.01 3.55 -15.34
CA LYS A 79 -38.01 4.01 -14.37
C LYS A 79 -37.72 3.30 -13.05
N ASP A 80 -37.57 4.09 -11.98
CA ASP A 80 -37.48 3.54 -10.63
C ASP A 80 -38.64 2.57 -10.40
N ILE A 81 -38.31 1.41 -9.86
CA ILE A 81 -39.30 0.40 -9.51
C ILE A 81 -40.06 0.97 -8.31
N GLU A 82 -41.31 1.39 -8.52
CA GLU A 82 -42.16 1.83 -7.41
C GLU A 82 -42.25 0.68 -6.40
N GLU A 83 -41.74 0.92 -5.19
CA GLU A 83 -41.81 -0.03 -4.09
C GLU A 83 -43.30 -0.28 -3.80
N TYR A 84 -43.77 -1.49 -4.11
CA TYR A 84 -45.17 -1.86 -3.92
C TYR A 84 -45.51 -1.76 -2.42
N PRO A 85 -46.66 -1.18 -2.03
CA PRO A 85 -46.98 -0.89 -0.64
C PRO A 85 -47.05 -2.13 0.26
#